data_AF-A0A7Y5QJA7-F1
#
_entry.id   AF-A0A7Y5QJA7-F1
#
_cell.length_a   1.000
_cell.length_b   1.000
_cell.length_c   1.000
_cell.angle_alpha   90.00
_cell.angle_beta   90.00
_cell.angle_gamma   90.00
#
_symmetry.space_group_name_H-M   'P 1'
#
loop_
_entity.id
_entity.type
_entity.pdbx_description
1 polymer ?
#
loop_
_entity_poly.entity_id
_entity_poly.type
_entity_poly.pdbx_seq_one_letter_code
_entity_poly.pdbx_strand_id
1 'polypeptide(L)' 'MTARSPTNVPASILARLKSVADVRNIPHQNVLGAYARERFLYRLGVALLGTEYVLKGAMLFVLWRGRG' A
#
# COMPACT_ATOMS: atom_id res chain seq x y z
N MET A 1 11.51 -30.31 2.32
CA MET A 1 10.62 -29.39 1.56
C MET A 1 11.26 -28.01 1.58
N THR A 2 11.98 -27.65 0.52
CA THR A 2 12.59 -26.31 0.40
C THR A 2 11.50 -25.31 0.02
N ALA A 3 11.23 -24.34 0.89
CA ALA A 3 10.27 -23.27 0.63
C ALA A 3 10.74 -22.50 -0.61
N ARG A 4 9.98 -22.62 -1.70
CA ARG A 4 10.26 -21.95 -2.97
C ARG A 4 10.19 -20.44 -2.72
N SER A 5 11.34 -19.76 -2.72
CA SER A 5 11.41 -18.31 -2.66
C SER A 5 10.47 -17.73 -3.73
N PRO A 6 9.53 -16.84 -3.38
CA PRO A 6 8.55 -16.36 -4.33
C PRO A 6 9.27 -15.60 -5.46
N THR A 7 9.39 -16.25 -6.61
CA THR A 7 10.13 -15.79 -7.80
C THR A 7 9.63 -14.44 -8.33
N ASN A 8 8.41 -14.02 -7.93
CA ASN A 8 7.84 -12.73 -8.29
C ASN A 8 6.91 -12.20 -7.18
N VAL A 9 7.51 -11.64 -6.12
CA VAL A 9 6.78 -10.96 -5.04
C VAL A 9 5.83 -9.86 -5.56
N PRO A 10 6.20 -9.00 -6.52
CA PRO A 10 5.28 -8.02 -7.10
C PRO A 10 4.01 -8.64 -7.70
N ALA A 11 4.13 -9.73 -8.47
CA ALA A 11 2.97 -10.41 -9.06
C ALA A 11 2.05 -11.00 -7.99
N SER A 12 2.60 -11.57 -6.92
CA SER A 12 1.82 -12.08 -5.79
C SER A 12 1.06 -10.96 -5.07
N ILE A 13 1.69 -9.80 -4.87
CA ILE A 13 1.04 -8.62 -4.29
C ILE A 13 -0.10 -8.13 -5.20
N LEU A 14 0.14 -8.00 -6.52
CA LEU A 14 -0.88 -7.57 -7.48
C LEU A 14 -2.09 -8.52 -7.51
N ALA A 15 -1.84 -9.84 -7.49
CA ALA A 15 -2.91 -10.83 -7.41
C ALA A 15 -3.73 -10.67 -6.12
N ARG A 16 -3.07 -10.43 -4.98
CA ARG A 16 -3.76 -10.20 -3.71
C ARG A 16 -4.60 -8.91 -3.72
N LEU A 17 -4.07 -7.82 -4.28
CA LEU A 17 -4.81 -6.56 -4.39
C LEU A 17 -6.04 -6.72 -5.29
N LYS A 18 -5.94 -7.52 -6.36
CA LYS A 18 -7.09 -7.88 -7.19
C LYS A 18 -8.14 -8.65 -6.39
N SER A 19 -7.76 -9.69 -5.65
CA SER A 19 -8.70 -10.42 -4.78
C SER A 19 -9.38 -9.51 -3.75
N VAL A 20 -8.67 -8.55 -3.17
CA VAL A 20 -9.25 -7.56 -2.25
C VAL A 20 -10.27 -6.66 -2.96
N ALA A 21 -9.99 -6.23 -4.19
CA ALA A 21 -10.91 -5.44 -5.01
C ALA A 21 -12.19 -6.22 -5.31
N ASP A 22 -12.05 -7.50 -5.68
CA ASP A 22 -13.17 -8.40 -5.96
C ASP A 22 -14.05 -8.60 -4.72
N VAL A 23 -13.44 -8.91 -3.56
CA VAL A 23 -14.16 -9.09 -2.28
C VAL A 23 -14.90 -7.82 -1.84
N ARG A 24 -14.28 -6.65 -2.07
CA ARG A 24 -14.86 -5.36 -1.69
C ARG A 24 -15.81 -4.78 -2.76
N ASN A 25 -15.93 -5.46 -3.91
CA ASN A 25 -16.69 -5.01 -5.08
C ASN A 25 -16.37 -3.56 -5.49
N ILE A 26 -15.08 -3.21 -5.53
CA ILE A 26 -14.60 -1.88 -5.94
C ILE A 26 -13.57 -2.01 -7.07
N PRO A 27 -13.39 -0.96 -7.91
CA PRO A 27 -12.41 -1.01 -8.98
C PRO A 27 -11.00 -1.33 -8.47
N HIS A 28 -10.31 -2.26 -9.13
CA HIS A 28 -8.94 -2.67 -8.78
C HIS A 28 -7.97 -1.49 -8.67
N GLN A 29 -8.13 -0.46 -9.53
CA GLN A 29 -7.28 0.73 -9.51
C GLN A 29 -7.43 1.55 -8.22
N ASN A 30 -8.60 1.51 -7.57
CA ASN A 30 -8.80 2.19 -6.29
C ASN A 30 -7.99 1.53 -5.18
N VAL A 31 -8.00 0.19 -5.15
CA VAL A 31 -7.21 -0.62 -4.20
C VAL A 31 -5.72 -0.46 -4.47
N LEU A 32 -5.31 -0.51 -5.75
CA LEU A 32 -3.91 -0.34 -6.13
C LEU A 32 -3.39 1.06 -5.77
N GLY A 33 -4.18 2.11 -6.04
CA GLY A 33 -3.82 3.49 -5.69
C GLY A 33 -3.73 3.71 -4.18
N ALA A 34 -4.64 3.11 -3.39
CA ALA A 34 -4.56 3.16 -1.93
C ALA A 34 -3.28 2.47 -1.41
N TYR A 35 -3.03 1.24 -1.87
CA TYR A 35 -1.82 0.49 -1.52
C TYR A 35 -0.54 1.25 -1.87
N ALA A 36 -0.45 1.83 -3.08
CA ALA A 36 0.73 2.57 -3.51
C ALA A 36 1.01 3.79 -2.62
N ARG A 37 -0.04 4.56 -2.26
CA ARG A 37 0.09 5.72 -1.38
C ARG A 37 0.52 5.32 0.03
N GLU A 38 -0.13 4.33 0.63
CA GLU A 38 0.21 3.86 1.98
C GLU A 38 1.63 3.29 2.04
N ARG A 39 2.01 2.47 1.05
CA ARG A 39 3.37 1.89 0.95
C ARG A 39 4.42 2.97 0.76
N PHE A 40 4.14 3.98 -0.06
CA PHE A 40 5.02 5.13 -0.25
C PHE A 40 5.20 5.91 1.05
N LEU A 41 4.10 6.26 1.73
CA LEU A 41 4.13 6.99 3.00
C LEU A 41 4.85 6.22 4.10
N TYR A 42 4.61 4.91 4.20
CA TYR A 42 5.31 4.05 5.14
C TYR A 42 6.82 4.07 4.88
N ARG A 43 7.24 3.92 3.61
CA ARG A 43 8.67 3.94 3.25
C ARG A 43 9.30 5.31 3.49
N LEU A 44 8.56 6.39 3.25
CA LEU A 44 9.02 7.76 3.51
C LEU A 44 9.22 7.98 5.02
N GLY A 45 8.29 7.52 5.85
CA GLY A 45 8.38 7.67 7.31
C GLY A 45 9.47 6.81 7.96
N VAL A 46 9.76 5.63 7.42
CA VAL A 46 10.82 4.73 7.92
C VAL A 46 12.20 5.09 7.35
N ALA A 47 12.29 5.89 6.30
CA ALA A 47 13.57 6.36 5.79
C ALA A 47 14.27 7.26 6.82
N LEU A 48 15.60 7.20 6.86
CA LEU A 48 16.45 7.88 7.84
C LEU A 48 16.24 9.42 7.89
N LEU A 49 15.66 10.00 6.84
CA LEU A 49 15.34 11.42 6.70
C LEU A 49 13.84 11.73 6.93
N GLY A 50 13.05 10.78 7.42
CA GLY A 50 11.59 10.92 7.58
C GLY A 50 11.16 12.07 8.51
N THR A 51 12.08 12.60 9.32
CA THR A 51 11.88 13.77 10.17
C THR A 51 12.03 15.12 9.44
N GLU A 52 12.59 15.14 8.22
CA GLU A 52 12.77 16.38 7.44
C GLU A 52 11.60 16.66 6.49
N TYR A 53 10.63 15.75 6.39
CA TYR A 53 9.48 15.88 5.49
C TYR A 53 8.18 16.02 6.26
N VAL A 54 7.43 17.08 5.99
CA VAL A 54 6.07 17.26 6.52
C VAL A 54 5.07 16.77 5.49
N LEU A 55 4.27 15.76 5.84
CA LEU A 55 3.13 15.35 5.04
C LEU A 55 2.06 16.46 5.06
N LYS A 56 1.58 16.89 3.89
CA LYS A 56 0.57 17.95 3.75
C LYS A 56 -0.55 17.50 2.80
N GLY A 57 -1.67 18.23 2.83
CA GLY A 57 -2.77 18.09 1.87
C GLY A 57 -3.53 16.77 1.96
N ALA A 58 -4.08 16.31 0.82
CA ALA A 58 -5.04 15.21 0.76
C ALA A 58 -4.52 13.85 1.29
N MET A 59 -3.19 13.68 1.36
CA MET A 59 -2.58 12.45 1.88
C MET A 59 -2.72 12.30 3.40
N LEU A 60 -2.96 13.39 4.16
CA LEU A 60 -3.31 13.30 5.58
C LEU A 60 -4.64 12.57 5.80
N PHE A 61 -5.63 12.77 4.93
CA PHE A 61 -6.93 12.09 5.05
C PHE A 61 -6.83 10.57 4.91
N VAL A 62 -5.80 10.06 4.21
CA VAL A 62 -5.57 8.62 4.05
C VAL A 62 -5.12 8.00 5.39
N LEU A 63 -4.27 8.70 6.15
CA LEU A 63 -3.83 8.25 7.48
C LEU A 63 -4.94 8.35 8.52
N TRP A 64 -5.77 9.40 8.44
CA TRP A 64 -6.85 9.62 9.41
C TRP A 64 -8.04 8.67 9.22
N ARG A 65 -8.36 8.27 7.97
CA ARG A 65 -9.42 7.28 7.69
C ARG A 65 -9.05 5.83 8.06
N GLY A 66 -7.81 5.55 8.45
CA GLY A 66 -7.38 4.22 8.88
C GLY A 66 -7.82 3.82 10.30
N ARG A 67 -8.46 4.74 11.05
CA ARG A 67 -9.11 4.50 12.34
C ARG A 67 -10.61 4.81 12.21
N GLY A 68 -11.39 3.82 11.79
CA GLY A 68 -12.84 3.85 11.75
C GLY A 68 -13.37 2.43 11.67
#